data_AF-A0A2P2LQY2-F1
#
_entry.id   AF-A0A2P2LQY2-F1
#
_cell.length_a   1.000
_cell.length_b   1.000
_cell.length_c   1.000
_cell.angle_alpha   90.00
_cell.angle_beta   90.00
_cell.angle_gamma   90.00
#
_symmetry.space_group_name_H-M   'P 1'
#
loop_
_entity.id
_entity.type
_entity.pdbx_description
1 polymer ?
#
loop_
_entity_poly.entity_id
_entity_poly.type
_entity_poly.pdbx_seq_one_letter_code
_entity_poly.pdbx_strand_id
1 'polypeptide(L)'
;MKLHRLGRTSFRAVKSKRDYLRHRNSYNWLYLSRLAALKEFAFMKALDEHGFPVPKAVDCNRHCVIMSLVQGYPLVQVKQLQNPETVFDTVIGLIVRLAEHGLIHCDFNEFNIMIDDDEKVTMIDFPQMVSVSHQNAQMYFDRDIECVFKFFSKR
;
A
#
# COMPACT_ATOMS: atom_id res chain seq x y z
N MET A 1 6.56 11.40 -9.22
CA MET A 1 5.99 12.33 -8.21
C MET A 1 4.56 11.88 -7.90
N LYS A 2 4.20 11.70 -6.62
CA LYS A 2 2.85 11.35 -6.17
C LYS A 2 2.25 12.50 -5.36
N LEU A 3 1.03 12.90 -5.69
CA LEU A 3 0.27 13.96 -5.00
C LEU A 3 -0.93 13.36 -4.27
N HIS A 4 -0.96 13.49 -2.95
CA HIS A 4 -2.08 13.03 -2.13
C HIS A 4 -3.27 13.97 -2.26
N ARG A 5 -4.44 13.40 -2.52
CA ARG A 5 -5.71 14.14 -2.66
C ARG A 5 -6.81 13.43 -1.86
N LEU A 6 -6.92 13.76 -0.57
CA LEU A 6 -8.06 13.34 0.26
C LEU A 6 -9.17 14.40 0.14
N GLY A 7 -10.41 14.01 -0.19
CA GLY A 7 -11.53 14.97 -0.35
C GLY A 7 -12.74 14.44 -1.14
N ARG A 8 -13.76 15.30 -1.35
CA ARG A 8 -15.16 14.97 -1.77
C ARG A 8 -15.39 13.93 -2.89
N THR A 9 -14.42 13.65 -3.77
CA THR A 9 -14.52 12.67 -4.86
C THR A 9 -13.83 11.32 -4.60
N SER A 10 -12.89 11.23 -3.65
CA SER A 10 -12.11 10.01 -3.35
C SER A 10 -11.96 9.82 -1.83
N PHE A 11 -12.10 8.58 -1.35
CA PHE A 11 -12.02 8.20 0.07
C PHE A 11 -13.18 8.66 0.98
N ARG A 12 -14.44 8.35 0.61
CA ARG A 12 -15.62 8.57 1.49
C ARG A 12 -15.52 7.85 2.85
N ALA A 13 -14.79 6.73 2.90
CA ALA A 13 -14.60 5.91 4.10
C ALA A 13 -13.59 6.49 5.12
N VAL A 14 -12.89 7.61 4.82
CA VAL A 14 -12.00 8.28 5.79
C VAL A 14 -12.75 8.71 7.05
N LYS A 15 -14.07 8.95 6.94
CA LYS A 15 -14.95 9.24 8.08
C LYS A 15 -15.06 8.10 9.10
N SER A 16 -14.81 6.83 8.74
CA SER A 16 -15.12 5.68 9.61
C SER A 16 -13.92 4.85 10.06
N LYS A 17 -12.71 5.04 9.50
CA LYS A 17 -11.59 4.09 9.67
C LYS A 17 -10.32 4.63 10.36
N ARG A 18 -10.31 5.86 10.91
CA ARG A 18 -9.08 6.47 11.46
C ARG A 18 -9.29 7.03 12.88
N ASP A 19 -8.75 6.32 13.88
CA ASP A 19 -8.90 6.54 15.33
C ASP A 19 -8.26 7.82 15.91
N TYR A 20 -7.52 8.60 15.12
CA TYR A 20 -6.89 9.85 15.58
C TYR A 20 -7.81 11.08 15.50
N LEU A 21 -9.08 10.89 15.13
CA LEU A 21 -10.07 11.96 14.94
C LEU A 21 -10.79 12.32 16.25
N ARG A 22 -10.07 12.75 17.28
CA ARG A 22 -10.69 13.39 18.45
C ARG A 22 -11.15 14.82 18.12
N HIS A 23 -12.47 15.04 18.07
CA HIS A 23 -13.17 16.31 18.36
C HIS A 23 -12.88 17.54 17.46
N ARG A 24 -13.07 17.49 16.13
CA ARG A 24 -13.13 18.74 15.30
C ARG A 24 -14.21 18.70 14.21
N ASN A 25 -14.99 19.78 14.12
CA ASN A 25 -16.11 19.96 13.18
C ASN A 25 -15.70 20.46 11.77
N SER A 26 -14.43 20.85 11.55
CA SER A 26 -13.92 21.26 10.24
C SER A 26 -12.71 20.40 9.83
N TYR A 27 -12.86 19.63 8.75
CA TYR A 27 -11.80 18.78 8.20
C TYR A 27 -10.96 19.60 7.21
N ASN A 28 -9.69 19.83 7.54
CA ASN A 28 -8.74 20.39 6.58
C ASN A 28 -8.19 19.26 5.70
N TRP A 29 -8.77 19.09 4.52
CA TRP A 29 -8.34 18.10 3.52
C TRP A 29 -6.87 18.22 3.11
N LEU A 30 -6.31 19.44 3.10
CA LEU A 30 -4.89 19.67 2.83
C LEU A 30 -4.04 19.11 3.97
N TYR A 31 -4.49 19.27 5.22
CA TYR A 31 -3.79 18.71 6.38
C TYR A 31 -3.81 17.18 6.38
N LEU A 32 -4.96 16.56 6.09
CA LEU A 32 -5.06 15.10 5.99
C LEU A 32 -4.20 14.54 4.84
N SER A 33 -4.18 15.24 3.71
CA SER A 33 -3.32 14.87 2.57
C SER A 33 -1.84 14.98 2.90
N ARG A 34 -1.45 15.99 3.71
CA ARG A 34 -0.09 16.08 4.24
C ARG A 34 0.26 14.91 5.16
N LEU A 35 -0.64 14.53 6.06
CA LEU A 35 -0.40 13.39 6.96
C LEU A 35 -0.28 12.07 6.20
N ALA A 36 -1.08 11.87 5.15
CA ALA A 36 -0.98 10.69 4.30
C ALA A 36 0.38 10.61 3.58
N ALA A 37 0.84 11.73 3.01
CA ALA A 37 2.16 11.81 2.35
C ALA A 37 3.32 11.52 3.30
N LEU A 38 3.31 12.12 4.50
CA LEU A 38 4.33 11.86 5.52
C LEU A 38 4.35 10.39 5.93
N LYS A 39 3.17 9.78 6.12
CA LYS A 39 3.04 8.38 6.49
C LYS A 39 3.56 7.46 5.38
N GLU A 40 3.14 7.70 4.13
CA GLU A 40 3.62 6.91 2.99
C GLU A 40 5.14 7.02 2.83
N PHE A 41 5.71 8.23 2.92
CA PHE A 41 7.16 8.43 2.83
C PHE A 41 7.93 7.70 3.92
N ALA A 42 7.44 7.76 5.17
CA ALA A 42 8.08 7.07 6.30
C ALA A 42 8.07 5.55 6.13
N PHE A 43 6.94 4.96 5.74
CA PHE A 43 6.87 3.52 5.48
C PHE A 43 7.72 3.11 4.29
N MET A 44 7.70 3.87 3.20
CA MET A 44 8.51 3.58 2.02
C MET A 44 10.01 3.55 2.35
N LYS A 45 10.50 4.51 3.15
CA LYS A 45 11.89 4.49 3.64
C LYS A 45 12.19 3.28 4.52
N ALA A 46 11.36 3.03 5.53
CA ALA A 46 11.57 1.92 6.45
C ALA A 46 11.56 0.57 5.71
N LEU A 47 10.66 0.38 4.75
CA LEU A 47 10.57 -0.83 3.93
C LEU A 47 11.79 -0.99 3.02
N ASP A 48 12.26 0.08 2.37
CA ASP A 48 13.48 0.07 1.54
C ASP A 48 14.71 -0.33 2.38
N GLU A 49 14.87 0.25 3.57
CA GLU A 49 15.97 -0.07 4.51
C GLU A 49 15.98 -1.53 4.97
N HIS A 50 14.81 -2.18 5.02
CA HIS A 50 14.68 -3.60 5.37
C HIS A 50 14.69 -4.52 4.14
N GLY A 51 14.97 -4.01 2.94
CA GLY A 51 15.09 -4.79 1.72
C GLY A 51 13.75 -5.33 1.20
N PHE A 52 12.66 -4.61 1.42
CA PHE A 52 11.40 -4.88 0.72
C PHE A 52 11.44 -4.28 -0.69
N PRO A 53 10.78 -4.91 -1.68
CA PRO A 53 10.70 -4.37 -3.02
C PRO A 53 9.70 -3.21 -3.06
N VAL A 54 10.19 -2.00 -2.82
CA VAL A 54 9.42 -0.75 -2.82
C VAL A 54 10.16 0.32 -3.62
N PRO A 55 9.48 1.38 -4.08
CA PRO A 55 10.15 2.52 -4.70
C PRO A 55 11.10 3.19 -3.71
N LYS A 56 12.22 3.73 -4.21
CA LYS A 56 13.14 4.50 -3.39
C LYS A 56 12.55 5.87 -3.07
N ALA A 57 12.31 6.15 -1.79
CA ALA A 57 11.78 7.43 -1.34
C ALA A 57 12.87 8.53 -1.39
N VAL A 58 12.66 9.55 -2.21
CA VAL A 58 13.64 10.63 -2.44
C VAL A 58 13.36 11.82 -1.51
N ASP A 59 12.15 12.37 -1.55
CA ASP A 59 11.78 13.53 -0.74
C ASP A 59 10.26 13.59 -0.48
N CYS A 60 9.85 14.32 0.56
CA CYS A 60 8.46 14.53 0.91
C CYS A 60 8.22 15.99 1.32
N ASN A 61 7.34 16.67 0.60
CA ASN A 61 6.96 18.06 0.88
C ASN A 61 5.44 18.22 0.89
N ARG A 62 4.89 18.60 2.05
CA ARG A 62 3.45 18.72 2.29
C ARG A 62 2.71 17.42 1.93
N HIS A 63 1.93 17.43 0.85
CA HIS A 63 1.10 16.31 0.38
C HIS A 63 1.75 15.57 -0.82
N CYS A 64 2.99 15.92 -1.14
CA CYS A 64 3.74 15.39 -2.28
C CYS A 64 4.85 14.46 -1.79
N VAL A 65 5.01 13.33 -2.47
CA VAL A 65 6.11 12.38 -2.29
C VAL A 65 6.85 12.22 -3.63
N ILE A 66 8.17 12.42 -3.62
CA ILE A 66 9.06 12.08 -4.72
C ILE A 66 9.69 10.72 -4.41
N MET A 67 9.59 9.83 -5.38
CA MET A 67 10.11 8.46 -5.31
C MET A 67 10.67 8.05 -6.66
N SER A 68 11.47 6.98 -6.70
CA SER A 68 11.94 6.40 -7.95
C SER A 68 10.77 5.96 -8.83
N LEU A 69 10.95 6.03 -10.15
CA LEU A 69 9.99 5.45 -11.08
C LEU A 69 10.09 3.92 -10.99
N VAL A 70 8.98 3.26 -10.68
CA VAL A 70 8.87 1.80 -10.81
C VAL A 70 8.70 1.49 -12.28
N GLN A 71 9.62 0.73 -12.86
CA GLN A 71 9.49 0.20 -14.21
C GLN A 71 8.57 -1.02 -14.14
N GLY A 72 7.50 -1.02 -14.92
CA GLY A 72 6.50 -2.08 -14.91
C GLY A 72 5.07 -1.56 -14.91
N TYR A 73 4.13 -2.46 -14.69
CA TYR A 73 2.70 -2.23 -14.81
C TYR A 73 1.98 -2.67 -13.54
N PRO A 74 0.85 -2.03 -13.18
CA PRO A 74 -0.04 -2.58 -12.15
C PRO A 74 -0.46 -3.99 -12.52
N LEU A 75 -0.43 -4.92 -11.56
CA LEU A 75 -0.69 -6.35 -11.78
C LEU A 75 -2.03 -6.60 -12.47
N VAL A 76 -3.05 -5.78 -12.18
CA VAL A 76 -4.36 -5.80 -12.84
C VAL A 76 -4.33 -5.63 -14.36
N GLN A 77 -3.31 -4.96 -14.90
CA GLN A 77 -3.17 -4.68 -16.33
C GLN A 77 -2.46 -5.81 -17.09
N VAL A 78 -1.84 -6.74 -16.37
CA VAL A 78 -1.14 -7.86 -16.97
C VAL A 78 -2.17 -8.89 -17.43
N LYS A 79 -2.14 -9.25 -18.73
CA LYS A 79 -3.07 -10.22 -19.30
C LYS A 79 -2.64 -11.65 -19.04
N GLN A 80 -1.36 -11.96 -19.22
CA GLN A 80 -0.79 -13.28 -18.99
C GLN A 80 0.49 -13.16 -18.15
N LEU A 81 0.63 -14.03 -17.16
CA LEU A 81 1.87 -14.26 -16.43
C LEU A 81 2.53 -15.51 -17.00
N GLN A 82 3.85 -15.49 -17.10
CA GLN A 82 4.65 -16.66 -17.46
C GLN A 82 4.65 -17.67 -16.30
N ASN A 83 4.83 -17.20 -15.06
CA ASN A 83 4.87 -18.05 -13.87
C ASN A 83 3.88 -17.58 -12.78
N PRO A 84 2.56 -17.77 -12.98
CA PRO A 84 1.54 -17.29 -12.05
C PRO A 84 1.73 -17.78 -10.60
N GLU A 85 2.11 -19.05 -10.42
CA GLU A 85 2.34 -19.65 -9.10
C GLU A 85 3.50 -18.98 -8.36
N THR A 86 4.63 -18.75 -9.05
CA THR A 86 5.80 -18.08 -8.47
C THR A 86 5.49 -16.64 -8.08
N VAL A 87 4.74 -15.92 -8.91
CA VAL A 87 4.31 -14.55 -8.58
C VAL A 87 3.35 -14.57 -7.39
N PHE A 88 2.40 -15.50 -7.35
CA PHE A 88 1.48 -15.66 -6.23
C PHE A 88 2.24 -15.93 -4.92
N ASP A 89 3.15 -16.88 -4.90
CA ASP A 89 3.97 -17.22 -3.73
C ASP A 89 4.82 -16.03 -3.28
N THR A 90 5.38 -15.28 -4.22
CA THR A 90 6.14 -14.05 -3.93
C THR A 90 5.24 -13.01 -3.27
N VAL A 91 4.04 -12.78 -3.80
CA VAL A 91 3.08 -11.79 -3.28
C VAL A 91 2.60 -12.19 -1.89
N ILE A 92 2.24 -13.44 -1.66
CA ILE A 92 1.86 -13.95 -0.32
C ILE A 92 3.03 -13.86 0.65
N GLY A 93 4.23 -14.25 0.22
CA GLY A 93 5.45 -14.14 1.00
C GLY A 93 5.73 -12.70 1.46
N LEU A 94 5.42 -11.70 0.64
CA LEU A 94 5.54 -10.28 1.02
C LEU A 94 4.53 -9.89 2.13
N ILE A 95 3.29 -10.38 2.07
CA ILE A 95 2.28 -10.14 3.12
C ILE A 95 2.75 -10.74 4.46
N VAL A 96 3.24 -11.98 4.43
CA VAL A 96 3.76 -12.65 5.62
C VAL A 96 4.97 -11.90 6.17
N ARG A 97 5.93 -11.54 5.31
CA ARG A 97 7.14 -10.80 5.72
C ARG A 97 6.80 -9.43 6.31
N LEU A 98 5.78 -8.73 5.81
CA LEU A 98 5.27 -7.50 6.42
C LEU A 98 4.77 -7.76 7.85
N ALA A 99 3.96 -8.81 8.05
CA ALA A 99 3.43 -9.17 9.36
C ALA A 99 4.53 -9.59 10.35
N GLU A 100 5.57 -10.29 9.89
CA GLU A 100 6.77 -10.60 10.68
C GLU A 100 7.51 -9.33 11.15
N HIS A 101 7.48 -8.27 10.34
CA HIS A 101 8.00 -6.95 10.71
C HIS A 101 6.98 -6.10 11.49
N GLY A 102 5.88 -6.70 11.93
CA GLY A 102 4.85 -6.04 12.73
C GLY A 102 3.93 -5.11 11.95
N LEU A 103 3.85 -5.26 10.63
CA LEU A 103 3.09 -4.38 9.72
C LEU A 103 2.02 -5.14 8.92
N ILE A 104 0.93 -4.45 8.62
CA ILE A 104 -0.13 -4.93 7.72
C ILE A 104 -0.40 -3.83 6.70
N HIS A 105 -0.53 -4.17 5.42
CA HIS A 105 -0.68 -3.18 4.36
C HIS A 105 -2.04 -2.46 4.41
N CYS A 106 -3.10 -3.22 4.69
CA CYS A 106 -4.49 -2.78 4.78
C CYS A 106 -5.12 -2.29 3.47
N ASP A 107 -4.45 -2.47 2.35
CA ASP A 107 -5.00 -2.19 1.02
C ASP A 107 -4.24 -3.01 -0.04
N PHE A 108 -3.89 -4.25 0.30
CA PHE A 108 -3.05 -5.09 -0.56
C PHE A 108 -3.90 -5.77 -1.64
N ASN A 109 -3.79 -5.29 -2.88
CA ASN A 109 -4.59 -5.75 -4.02
C ASN A 109 -3.82 -5.54 -5.33
N GLU A 110 -4.38 -6.00 -6.44
CA GLU A 110 -3.78 -5.99 -7.78
C GLU A 110 -3.47 -4.60 -8.36
N PHE A 111 -3.98 -3.52 -7.76
CA PHE A 111 -3.68 -2.14 -8.14
C PHE A 111 -2.45 -1.58 -7.42
N ASN A 112 -2.14 -2.12 -6.24
CA ASN A 112 -1.04 -1.69 -5.38
C ASN A 112 0.21 -2.60 -5.50
N ILE A 113 0.19 -3.50 -6.48
CA ILE A 113 1.28 -4.39 -6.84
C ILE A 113 1.71 -4.04 -8.27
N MET A 114 2.95 -3.61 -8.42
CA MET A 114 3.59 -3.39 -9.72
C MET A 114 4.41 -4.62 -10.08
N ILE A 115 4.47 -4.94 -11.37
CA ILE A 115 5.27 -6.06 -11.88
C ILE A 115 5.95 -5.66 -13.20
N ASP A 116 7.22 -6.03 -13.35
CA ASP A 116 8.00 -5.77 -14.57
C ASP A 116 7.98 -6.97 -15.54
N ASP A 117 8.68 -6.83 -16.66
CA ASP A 117 8.77 -7.87 -17.71
C ASP A 117 9.52 -9.13 -17.24
N ASP A 118 10.32 -9.03 -16.16
CA ASP A 118 11.00 -10.17 -15.51
C ASP A 118 10.12 -10.81 -14.41
N GLU A 119 8.85 -10.41 -14.30
CA GLU A 119 7.93 -10.81 -13.23
C GLU A 119 8.37 -10.42 -11.81
N LYS A 120 9.22 -9.40 -11.67
CA LYS A 120 9.62 -8.88 -10.34
C LYS A 120 8.54 -7.99 -9.77
N VAL A 121 8.12 -8.33 -8.56
CA VAL A 121 7.05 -7.64 -7.83
C VAL A 121 7.60 -6.44 -7.06
N THR A 122 6.93 -5.30 -7.14
CA THR A 122 7.17 -4.09 -6.32
C THR A 122 5.86 -3.62 -5.67
N MET A 123 5.85 -3.42 -4.35
CA MET A 123 4.69 -2.92 -3.62
C MET A 123 4.63 -1.40 -3.66
N ILE A 124 3.43 -0.82 -3.70
CA ILE A 124 3.20 0.63 -3.64
C ILE A 124 2.00 0.97 -2.75
N ASP A 125 1.85 2.26 -2.41
CA ASP A 125 0.72 2.83 -1.67
C ASP A 125 0.61 2.44 -0.18
N PHE A 126 1.49 3.02 0.64
CA PHE A 126 1.61 2.73 2.07
C PHE A 126 0.84 3.60 3.09
N PRO A 127 -0.03 4.59 2.73
CA PRO A 127 -0.62 5.46 3.74
C PRO A 127 -1.65 4.74 4.65
N GLN A 128 -2.15 3.56 4.26
CA GLN A 128 -3.12 2.80 5.06
C GLN A 128 -2.50 1.77 6.01
N MET A 129 -1.18 1.55 5.95
CA MET A 129 -0.53 0.53 6.76
C MET A 129 -0.78 0.70 8.26
N VAL A 130 -0.94 -0.41 8.98
CA VAL A 130 -1.12 -0.44 10.43
C VAL A 130 -0.19 -1.46 11.08
N SER A 131 -0.05 -1.36 12.41
CA SER A 131 0.68 -2.36 13.19
C SER A 131 -0.15 -3.62 13.39
N VAL A 132 0.51 -4.78 13.50
CA VAL A 132 -0.10 -6.05 13.91
C VAL A 132 -0.77 -6.00 15.30
N SER A 133 -0.42 -5.02 16.14
CA SER A 133 -1.08 -4.78 17.44
C SER A 133 -2.40 -4.01 17.34
N HIS A 134 -2.85 -3.65 16.13
CA HIS A 134 -4.12 -2.97 15.91
C HIS A 134 -5.30 -3.88 16.29
N GLN A 135 -6.36 -3.32 16.89
CA GLN A 135 -7.54 -4.10 17.34
C GLN A 135 -8.14 -4.97 16.22
N ASN A 136 -8.19 -4.43 14.98
CA ASN A 136 -8.69 -5.11 13.80
C ASN A 136 -7.60 -5.77 12.93
N ALA A 137 -6.40 -6.02 13.48
CA ALA A 137 -5.25 -6.53 12.74
C ALA A 137 -5.57 -7.82 11.94
N GLN A 138 -6.15 -8.81 12.60
CA GLN A 138 -6.53 -10.09 11.97
C GLN A 138 -7.45 -9.87 10.75
N MET A 139 -8.51 -9.06 10.92
CA MET A 139 -9.43 -8.74 9.84
C MET A 139 -8.75 -8.05 8.65
N TYR A 140 -7.75 -7.19 8.89
CA TYR A 140 -7.01 -6.55 7.81
C TYR A 140 -6.05 -7.50 7.11
N PHE A 141 -5.37 -8.36 7.86
CA PHE A 141 -4.47 -9.37 7.31
C PHE A 141 -5.23 -10.38 6.45
N ASP A 142 -6.33 -10.93 6.96
CA ASP A 142 -7.18 -11.89 6.24
C ASP A 142 -7.73 -11.28 4.94
N ARG A 143 -8.11 -10.00 4.98
CA ARG A 143 -8.59 -9.28 3.78
C ARG A 143 -7.49 -9.07 2.74
N ASP A 144 -6.28 -8.70 3.15
CA ASP A 144 -5.14 -8.53 2.24
C ASP A 144 -4.83 -9.87 1.52
N ILE A 145 -4.86 -10.98 2.26
CA ILE A 145 -4.74 -12.33 1.71
C ILE A 145 -5.90 -12.66 0.74
N GLU A 146 -7.14 -12.44 1.16
CA GLU A 146 -8.33 -12.77 0.37
C GLU A 146 -8.36 -11.99 -0.95
N CYS A 147 -7.93 -10.72 -0.96
CA CYS A 147 -7.80 -9.92 -2.17
C CYS A 147 -6.85 -10.58 -3.20
N VAL A 148 -5.68 -11.03 -2.75
CA VAL A 148 -4.71 -11.72 -3.61
C VAL A 148 -5.27 -13.05 -4.10
N PHE A 149 -5.81 -13.89 -3.22
CA PHE A 149 -6.44 -15.16 -3.62
C PHE A 149 -7.55 -14.94 -4.66
N LYS A 150 -8.44 -13.97 -4.44
CA LYS A 150 -9.53 -13.67 -5.39
C LYS A 150 -9.00 -13.23 -6.76
N PHE A 151 -7.92 -12.47 -6.80
CA PHE A 151 -7.31 -12.04 -8.05
C PHE A 151 -6.74 -13.23 -8.83
N PHE A 152 -5.92 -14.06 -8.18
CA PHE A 152 -5.29 -15.23 -8.83
C PHE A 152 -6.28 -16.37 -9.13
N SER A 153 -7.37 -16.51 -8.37
CA SER A 153 -8.39 -17.55 -8.63
C SER A 153 -9.27 -17.27 -9.85
N LYS A 154 -9.38 -16.00 -10.27
CA LYS A 154 -10.23 -15.58 -11.40
C LYS A 154 -9.48 -15.58 -12.74
N ARG A 155 -8.19 -15.90 -12.74
CA ARG A 155 -7.26 -15.71 -13.84
C ARG A 155 -6.65 -17.05 -14.23
#